data_AF-A0A1P8K0P5-F1
#
_entry.id   AF-A0A1P8K0P5-F1
#
_cell.length_a   1.000
_cell.length_b   1.000
_cell.length_c   1.000
_cell.angle_alpha   90.00
_cell.angle_beta   90.00
_cell.angle_gamma   90.00
#
_symmetry.space_group_name_H-M   'P 1'
#
loop_
_entity.id
_entity.type
_entity.pdbx_description
1 polymer ?
#
loop_
_entity_poly.entity_id
_entity_poly.type
_entity_poly.pdbx_seq_one_letter_code
_entity_poly.pdbx_strand_id
1 'polypeptide(L)'
;MKINTDRIRLAAMALALAVSGYAAAHGQARPQHGGLVDNGGEITFEMVQQKDGITIFVDDHGNPVSTKGAIGELLLGSETGKRIASLIPSGQNRVRGAKPVYRAGDRLYVRLTLGDGSIVVGEFLTR
;
A
#
# COMPACT_ATOMS: atom_id res chain seq x y z
N MET A 1 25.76 66.45 -17.81
CA MET A 1 26.10 65.15 -17.19
C MET A 1 25.79 65.23 -15.70
N LYS A 2 24.76 64.52 -15.24
CA LYS A 2 24.53 64.09 -13.85
C LYS A 2 23.39 63.08 -13.89
N ILE A 3 23.71 61.81 -13.64
CA ILE A 3 22.75 60.71 -13.60
C ILE A 3 22.21 60.70 -12.17
N ASN A 4 20.91 60.95 -11.97
CA ASN A 4 20.28 60.90 -10.65
C ASN A 4 19.96 59.45 -10.28
N THR A 5 20.71 58.95 -9.30
CA THR A 5 20.75 57.57 -8.82
C THR A 5 19.61 57.23 -7.84
N ASP A 6 18.46 57.90 -7.94
CA ASP A 6 17.41 57.88 -6.89
C ASP A 6 16.28 56.87 -7.16
N ARG A 7 16.45 55.93 -8.11
CA ARG A 7 15.40 54.93 -8.43
C ARG A 7 15.66 53.54 -7.86
N ILE A 8 16.74 53.34 -7.12
CA ILE A 8 17.18 52.00 -6.71
C ILE A 8 16.86 51.70 -5.24
N ARG A 9 15.67 52.02 -4.72
CA ARG A 9 15.25 51.53 -3.38
C ARG A 9 13.74 51.38 -3.25
N LEU A 10 13.10 50.60 -4.11
CA LEU A 10 11.69 50.21 -3.87
C LEU A 10 11.32 48.87 -4.55
N ALA A 11 12.15 47.84 -4.36
CA ALA A 11 11.87 46.49 -4.88
C ALA A 11 12.28 45.39 -3.90
N ALA A 12 12.07 45.61 -2.60
CA ALA A 12 12.45 44.65 -1.57
C ALA A 12 11.36 44.55 -0.48
N MET A 13 10.16 44.08 -0.83
CA MET A 13 9.21 43.44 0.09
C MET A 13 7.95 43.05 -0.68
N ALA A 14 7.84 41.77 -1.06
CA ALA A 14 6.59 41.00 -1.17
C ALA A 14 6.80 39.66 -1.93
N LEU A 15 7.90 38.93 -1.68
CA LEU A 15 8.02 37.54 -2.13
C LEU A 15 8.22 36.59 -0.95
N ALA A 16 7.31 36.69 0.01
CA ALA A 16 7.19 35.70 1.07
C ALA A 16 5.70 35.46 1.25
N LEU A 17 5.19 34.39 0.65
CA LEU A 17 4.01 33.59 1.03
C LEU A 17 3.67 32.63 -0.12
N ALA A 18 4.64 31.80 -0.52
CA ALA A 18 4.40 30.67 -1.41
C ALA A 18 5.24 29.45 -0.99
N VAL A 19 5.28 29.21 0.32
CA VAL A 19 5.65 27.90 0.86
C VAL A 19 4.55 27.51 1.83
N SER A 20 3.34 27.36 1.31
CA SER A 20 2.41 26.41 1.90
C SER A 20 3.09 25.06 1.77
N GLY A 21 3.75 24.63 2.84
CA GLY A 21 4.39 23.34 2.88
C GLY A 21 3.40 22.30 2.38
N TYR A 22 3.81 21.54 1.37
CA TYR A 22 3.22 20.25 1.12
C TYR A 22 3.48 19.42 2.37
N ALA A 23 2.59 19.53 3.35
CA ALA A 23 2.45 18.53 4.37
C ALA A 23 2.13 17.25 3.60
N ALA A 24 3.11 16.35 3.52
CA ALA A 24 2.92 15.00 3.05
C ALA A 24 2.03 14.28 4.06
N ALA A 25 0.74 14.58 4.04
CA ALA A 25 -0.27 13.81 4.73
C ALA A 25 -0.39 12.49 3.96
N HIS A 26 0.19 11.42 4.53
CA HIS A 26 0.11 10.01 4.13
C HIS A 26 -0.43 9.78 2.70
N GLY A 27 0.42 9.98 1.69
CA GLY A 27 0.07 9.66 0.32
C GLY A 27 -0.33 8.18 0.21
N GLN A 28 -1.38 7.89 -0.56
CA GLN A 28 -1.84 6.52 -0.83
C GLN A 28 -0.65 5.59 -1.08
N ALA A 29 -0.56 4.46 -0.36
CA ALA A 29 0.56 3.55 -0.55
C ALA A 29 0.56 3.08 -2.00
N ARG A 30 1.74 3.17 -2.63
CA ARG A 30 1.94 2.81 -4.02
C ARG A 30 2.36 1.35 -4.10
N PRO A 31 2.00 0.62 -5.18
CA PRO A 31 2.51 -0.73 -5.40
C PRO A 31 4.05 -0.69 -5.45
N GLN A 32 4.71 -1.44 -4.57
CA GLN A 32 6.16 -1.56 -4.53
C GLN A 32 6.66 -2.69 -5.45
N HIS A 33 5.77 -3.63 -5.77
CA HIS A 33 6.06 -4.85 -6.52
C HIS A 33 5.19 -4.96 -7.80
N GLY A 34 4.43 -3.92 -8.14
CA GLY A 34 3.57 -3.87 -9.33
C GLY A 34 2.22 -4.56 -9.15
N GLY A 35 1.79 -4.78 -7.90
CA GLY A 35 0.54 -5.45 -7.55
C GLY A 35 -0.67 -4.52 -7.37
N LEU A 36 -1.77 -5.11 -6.90
CA LEU A 36 -2.92 -4.39 -6.36
C LEU A 36 -2.66 -4.08 -4.89
N VAL A 37 -2.86 -2.83 -4.49
CA VAL A 37 -2.62 -2.39 -3.10
C VAL A 37 -3.94 -2.11 -2.41
N ASP A 38 -4.03 -2.61 -1.18
CA ASP A 38 -5.03 -2.21 -0.22
C ASP A 38 -4.40 -1.38 0.90
N ASN A 39 -5.01 -0.24 1.19
CA ASN A 39 -4.62 0.65 2.28
C ASN A 39 -5.63 0.49 3.41
N GLY A 40 -5.59 -0.67 4.07
CA GLY A 40 -6.55 -1.11 5.08
C GLY A 40 -6.35 -0.52 6.48
N GLY A 41 -5.86 0.72 6.59
CA GLY A 41 -5.50 1.34 7.88
C GLY A 41 -3.99 1.25 8.15
N GLU A 42 -3.59 0.73 9.31
CA GLU A 42 -2.18 0.62 9.72
C GLU A 42 -1.39 -0.36 8.82
N ILE A 43 -2.06 -1.42 8.36
CA ILE A 43 -1.45 -2.46 7.53
C ILE A 43 -1.79 -2.21 6.06
N THR A 44 -0.75 -2.19 5.25
CA THR A 44 -0.82 -2.18 3.79
C THR A 44 -0.61 -3.59 3.27
N PHE A 45 -1.47 -4.01 2.34
CA PHE A 45 -1.29 -5.25 1.61
C PHE A 45 -1.01 -4.98 0.14
N GLU A 46 -0.07 -5.70 -0.45
CA GLU A 46 0.13 -5.71 -1.89
C GLU A 46 0.00 -7.12 -2.46
N MET A 47 -1.01 -7.33 -3.31
CA MET A 47 -1.22 -8.58 -4.03
C MET A 47 -0.55 -8.54 -5.41
N VAL A 48 0.43 -9.41 -5.61
CA VAL A 48 1.14 -9.60 -6.88
C VAL A 48 0.74 -10.92 -7.51
N GLN A 49 0.16 -10.84 -8.70
CA GLN A 49 -0.09 -12.03 -9.52
C GLN A 49 1.22 -12.50 -10.16
N GLN A 50 1.44 -13.82 -10.14
CA GLN A 50 2.58 -14.47 -10.77
C GLN A 50 2.08 -15.58 -11.70
N LYS A 51 2.97 -16.13 -12.53
CA LYS A 51 2.61 -17.16 -13.53
C LYS A 51 1.94 -18.38 -12.89
N ASP A 52 2.44 -18.80 -11.74
CA ASP A 52 2.11 -20.04 -11.02
C ASP A 52 1.41 -19.80 -9.68
N GLY A 53 1.12 -18.54 -9.32
CA GLY A 53 0.58 -18.25 -8.00
C GLY A 53 0.30 -16.79 -7.74
N ILE A 54 0.10 -16.50 -6.46
CA ILE A 54 -0.04 -15.16 -5.93
C ILE A 54 0.92 -14.98 -4.77
N THR A 55 1.43 -13.77 -4.60
CA THR A 55 2.18 -13.35 -3.42
C THR A 55 1.47 -12.15 -2.81
N ILE A 56 1.29 -12.16 -1.49
CA ILE A 56 0.81 -11.01 -0.73
C ILE A 56 1.97 -10.50 0.12
N PHE A 57 2.32 -9.23 -0.04
CA PHE A 57 3.25 -8.51 0.83
C PHE A 57 2.46 -7.77 1.91
N VAL A 58 3.04 -7.66 3.10
CA VAL A 58 2.41 -7.09 4.30
C VAL A 58 3.36 -6.09 4.94
N ASP A 59 2.98 -4.81 4.95
CA ASP A 59 3.78 -3.72 5.51
C ASP A 59 2.94 -2.87 6.48
N ASP A 60 3.58 -2.25 7.46
CA ASP A 60 3.01 -1.26 8.36
C ASP A 60 3.71 0.08 8.09
N HIS A 61 3.01 1.00 7.42
CA HIS A 61 3.56 2.28 6.99
C HIS A 61 4.91 2.16 6.24
N GLY A 62 5.06 1.12 5.41
CA GLY A 62 6.28 0.82 4.65
C GLY A 62 7.34 0.03 5.42
N ASN A 63 7.09 -0.31 6.68
CA ASN A 63 7.93 -1.22 7.46
C ASN A 63 7.46 -2.68 7.27
N PRO A 64 8.35 -3.63 6.94
CA PRO A 64 7.97 -5.02 6.75
C PRO A 64 7.37 -5.66 8.00
N VAL A 65 6.15 -6.21 7.88
CA VAL A 65 5.50 -6.96 8.96
C VAL A 65 5.89 -8.43 8.87
N SER A 66 6.35 -9.03 9.98
CA SER A 66 6.73 -10.43 9.98
C SER A 66 5.53 -11.35 9.72
N THR A 67 5.65 -12.20 8.69
CA THR A 67 4.70 -13.26 8.34
C THR A 67 5.13 -14.63 8.87
N LYS A 68 6.22 -14.71 9.65
CA LYS A 68 6.67 -15.99 10.22
C LYS A 68 5.58 -16.61 11.10
N GLY A 69 5.25 -17.87 10.83
CA GLY A 69 4.19 -18.58 11.56
C GLY A 69 2.77 -18.16 11.17
N ALA A 70 2.61 -17.26 10.19
CA ALA A 70 1.30 -16.84 9.76
C ALA A 70 0.54 -17.96 9.04
N ILE A 71 -0.77 -17.95 9.18
CA ILE A 71 -1.70 -18.77 8.41
C ILE A 71 -2.60 -17.82 7.65
N GLY A 72 -2.68 -17.98 6.34
CA GLY A 72 -3.44 -17.07 5.50
C GLY A 72 -4.42 -17.75 4.56
N GLU A 73 -5.42 -16.99 4.18
CA GLU A 73 -6.42 -17.36 3.18
C GLU A 73 -6.74 -16.18 2.28
N LEU A 74 -7.04 -16.49 1.01
CA LEU A 74 -7.65 -15.56 0.08
C LEU A 74 -9.11 -15.97 -0.14
N LEU A 75 -10.02 -15.04 0.08
CA LEU A 75 -11.45 -15.22 0.07
C LEU A 75 -12.08 -14.39 -1.05
N LEU A 76 -13.11 -14.93 -1.69
CA LEU A 76 -13.89 -14.25 -2.73
C LEU A 76 -15.19 -13.73 -2.14
N GLY A 77 -15.49 -12.45 -2.39
CA GLY A 77 -16.75 -11.78 -2.08
C GLY A 77 -16.76 -11.00 -0.76
N SER A 78 -16.39 -11.65 0.35
CA SER A 78 -16.39 -11.07 1.71
C SER A 78 -15.31 -11.69 2.61
N GLU A 79 -15.08 -11.12 3.79
CA GLU A 79 -14.16 -11.63 4.82
C GLU A 79 -14.52 -13.02 5.37
N THR A 80 -15.76 -13.47 5.13
CA THR A 80 -16.25 -14.83 5.45
C THR A 80 -16.66 -15.59 4.19
N GLY A 81 -16.20 -15.10 3.02
CA GLY A 81 -16.57 -15.58 1.71
C GLY A 81 -15.91 -16.91 1.35
N LYS A 82 -16.02 -17.28 0.07
CA LYS A 82 -15.46 -18.54 -0.40
C LYS A 82 -13.94 -18.48 -0.40
N ARG A 83 -13.27 -19.37 0.34
CA ARG A 83 -11.82 -19.55 0.22
C ARG A 83 -11.44 -20.04 -1.18
N ILE A 84 -10.59 -19.29 -1.86
CA ILE A 84 -10.09 -19.59 -3.21
C ILE A 84 -8.59 -19.89 -3.24
N ALA A 85 -7.85 -19.58 -2.18
CA ALA A 85 -6.47 -20.04 -1.98
C ALA A 85 -6.11 -20.11 -0.49
N SER A 86 -5.23 -21.04 -0.15
CA SER A 86 -4.45 -20.98 1.10
C SER A 86 -3.15 -20.23 0.85
N LEU A 87 -2.72 -19.47 1.84
CA LEU A 87 -1.49 -18.69 1.81
C LEU A 87 -0.56 -19.16 2.93
N ILE A 88 0.70 -19.41 2.59
CA ILE A 88 1.73 -19.82 3.54
C ILE A 88 2.89 -18.83 3.54
N PRO A 89 3.62 -18.66 4.65
CA PRO A 89 4.79 -17.79 4.71
C PRO A 89 5.84 -18.17 3.65
N SER A 90 6.40 -17.16 2.99
CA SER A 90 7.34 -17.34 1.87
C SER A 90 8.48 -16.31 1.87
N GLY A 91 8.79 -15.79 3.06
CA GLY A 91 9.80 -14.76 3.26
C GLY A 91 9.56 -14.05 4.58
N GLN A 92 10.18 -12.87 4.74
CA GLN A 92 10.02 -12.06 5.94
C GLN A 92 8.59 -11.52 6.07
N ASN A 93 8.12 -10.78 5.05
CA ASN A 93 6.86 -10.04 5.06
C ASN A 93 5.89 -10.47 3.95
N ARG A 94 5.93 -11.75 3.56
CA ARG A 94 5.12 -12.23 2.46
C ARG A 94 4.61 -13.64 2.63
N VAL A 95 3.38 -13.84 2.17
CA VAL A 95 2.76 -15.14 2.03
C VAL A 95 2.50 -15.45 0.55
N ARG A 96 2.54 -16.72 0.18
CA ARG A 96 2.32 -17.20 -1.19
C ARG A 96 1.22 -18.25 -1.20
N GLY A 97 0.42 -18.25 -2.26
CA GLY A 97 -0.56 -19.29 -2.56
C GLY A 97 -0.49 -19.75 -4.01
N ALA A 98 -1.11 -20.90 -4.28
CA ALA A 98 -1.36 -21.35 -5.65
C ALA A 98 -2.24 -20.34 -6.40
N LYS A 99 -2.23 -20.42 -7.74
CA LYS A 99 -3.00 -19.49 -8.58
C LYS A 99 -4.51 -19.61 -8.30
N PRO A 100 -5.15 -18.58 -7.72
CA PRO A 100 -6.58 -18.59 -7.49
C PRO A 100 -7.34 -18.33 -8.81
N VAL A 101 -8.64 -18.63 -8.81
CA VAL A 101 -9.54 -18.32 -9.92
C VAL A 101 -10.52 -17.23 -9.47
N TYR A 102 -10.49 -16.10 -10.15
CA TYR A 102 -11.41 -14.97 -10.00
C TYR A 102 -11.55 -14.23 -11.34
N ARG A 103 -12.52 -13.33 -11.44
CA ARG A 103 -12.79 -12.47 -12.59
C ARG A 103 -12.38 -11.03 -12.30
N ALA A 104 -12.24 -10.21 -13.33
CA ALA A 104 -12.14 -8.76 -13.17
C ALA A 104 -13.42 -8.22 -12.50
N GLY A 105 -13.27 -7.26 -11.59
CA GLY A 105 -14.35 -6.70 -10.78
C GLY A 105 -14.74 -7.55 -9.56
N ASP A 106 -14.18 -8.74 -9.39
CA ASP A 106 -14.34 -9.52 -8.17
C ASP A 106 -13.69 -8.78 -6.98
N ARG A 107 -14.33 -8.89 -5.83
CA ARG A 107 -13.79 -8.43 -4.56
C ARG A 107 -13.13 -9.59 -3.84
N LEU A 108 -11.87 -9.44 -3.47
CA LEU A 108 -11.10 -10.44 -2.76
C LEU A 108 -10.72 -9.93 -1.37
N TYR A 109 -10.68 -10.82 -0.40
CA TYR A 109 -10.19 -10.52 0.94
C TYR A 109 -9.02 -11.42 1.29
N VAL A 110 -7.89 -10.83 1.67
CA VAL A 110 -6.82 -11.57 2.33
C VAL A 110 -7.08 -11.52 3.83
N ARG A 111 -7.05 -12.67 4.49
CA ARG A 111 -7.13 -12.77 5.94
C ARG A 111 -5.92 -13.54 6.44
N LEU A 112 -5.12 -12.91 7.29
CA LEU A 112 -3.94 -13.52 7.90
C LEU A 112 -4.11 -13.56 9.41
N THR A 113 -3.92 -14.73 10.00
CA THR A 113 -3.55 -14.85 11.41
C THR A 113 -2.03 -14.84 11.46
N LEU A 114 -1.43 -13.79 12.03
CA LEU A 114 0.00 -13.64 12.18
C LEU A 114 0.53 -14.57 13.29
N GLY A 115 1.87 -14.72 13.36
CA GLY A 115 2.50 -15.64 14.31
C GLY A 115 2.30 -15.27 15.78
N ASP A 116 1.92 -14.03 16.08
CA ASP A 116 1.54 -13.54 17.41
C ASP A 116 0.04 -13.74 17.72
N GLY A 117 -0.74 -14.28 16.77
CA GLY A 117 -2.17 -14.49 16.88
C GLY A 117 -3.03 -13.32 16.40
N SER A 118 -2.43 -12.16 16.08
CA SER A 118 -3.15 -11.01 15.53
C SER A 118 -3.79 -11.36 14.19
N ILE A 119 -5.01 -10.88 13.96
CA ILE A 119 -5.71 -11.06 12.67
C ILE A 119 -5.69 -9.74 11.92
N VAL A 120 -5.19 -9.78 10.69
CA VAL A 120 -5.17 -8.63 9.78
C VAL A 120 -5.88 -9.02 8.49
N VAL A 121 -6.67 -8.09 7.96
CA VAL A 121 -7.51 -8.30 6.77
C VAL A 121 -7.27 -7.18 5.79
N GLY A 122 -7.16 -7.51 4.51
CA GLY A 122 -7.10 -6.55 3.41
C GLY A 122 -8.07 -6.89 2.30
N GLU A 123 -8.50 -5.89 1.54
CA GLU A 123 -9.46 -6.00 0.45
C GLU A 123 -8.85 -5.62 -0.91
N PHE A 124 -9.04 -6.44 -1.94
CA PHE A 124 -8.65 -6.11 -3.31
C PHE A 124 -9.85 -6.10 -4.24
N LEU A 125 -9.95 -5.05 -5.07
CA LEU A 125 -10.81 -5.04 -6.25
C LEU A 125 -9.99 -5.43 -7.47
N THR A 126 -10.33 -6.56 -8.09
CA THR A 126 -9.60 -7.07 -9.26
C THR A 126 -9.93 -6.23 -10.51
N ARG A 127 -8.95 -6.10 -11.40
CA ARG A 127 -9.05 -5.34 -12.67
C ARG A 127 -8.96 -6.27 -13.86
#